data_AF-A0A562XCL1-F1
#
_entry.id   AF-A0A562XCL1-F1
#
_cell.length_a   1.000
_cell.length_b   1.000
_cell.length_c   1.000
_cell.angle_alpha   90.00
_cell.angle_beta   90.00
_cell.angle_gamma   90.00
#
_symmetry.space_group_name_H-M   'P 1'
#
loop_
_entity.id
_entity.type
_entity.pdbx_description
1 polymer ?
#
loop_
_entity_poly.entity_id
_entity_poly.type
_entity_poly.pdbx_seq_one_letter_code
_entity_poly.pdbx_strand_id
1 'polypeptide(L)'
;MKKAVLTLSLGMIFVSGLFGSDVLTGDRRTACEVLLCLSSGTRPAECNPPLARFFSIKFKKPWKTLQARRDFLKLCPTDTGDTAEDLVMSDYKEILANYEDPNQCTPPYLNRQLQNGRVSYSLNNKYYEKQGYKNNINNIDNGVRINPNMPSFCYALINHQYTDLKMPKYNCSGEFYTQTDWQNGYRLNLLGIGSSHFINSEPSAYTNLPNNEKHKITYHVDNNHAGYYVTEYYQIIRFNKTCWSY
;
A
#
# COMPACT_ATOMS: atom_id res chain seq x y z
N MET A 1 55.42 -43.01 -52.38
CA MET A 1 55.48 -42.02 -51.28
C MET A 1 54.34 -42.29 -50.33
N LYS A 2 54.67 -42.58 -49.06
CA LYS A 2 53.73 -42.91 -47.97
C LYS A 2 52.95 -41.65 -47.55
N LYS A 3 51.63 -41.73 -47.37
CA LYS A 3 50.90 -40.92 -46.38
C LYS A 3 49.77 -41.75 -45.78
N ALA A 4 50.02 -42.26 -44.58
CA ALA A 4 49.01 -42.83 -43.71
C ALA A 4 48.13 -41.70 -43.17
N VAL A 5 46.82 -41.83 -43.30
CA VAL A 5 45.85 -40.90 -42.70
C VAL A 5 45.44 -41.53 -41.37
N LEU A 6 45.92 -40.94 -40.27
CA LEU A 6 45.59 -41.33 -38.91
C LEU A 6 44.35 -40.54 -38.48
N THR A 7 43.21 -41.22 -38.37
CA THR A 7 41.98 -40.70 -37.78
C THR A 7 42.14 -40.50 -36.28
N LEU A 8 42.08 -39.25 -35.81
CA LEU A 8 42.09 -38.90 -34.39
C LEU A 8 40.63 -38.71 -33.92
N SER A 9 40.06 -39.76 -33.34
CA SER A 9 38.75 -39.73 -32.66
C SER A 9 38.87 -38.97 -31.34
N LEU A 10 38.37 -37.74 -31.30
CA LEU A 10 38.28 -36.93 -30.09
C LEU A 10 37.09 -37.42 -29.24
N GLY A 11 37.37 -38.26 -28.24
CA GLY A 11 36.38 -38.65 -27.24
C GLY A 11 36.02 -37.46 -26.35
N MET A 12 34.80 -36.96 -26.45
CA MET A 12 34.22 -36.09 -25.43
C MET A 12 33.96 -36.92 -24.17
N ILE A 13 34.82 -36.75 -23.17
CA ILE A 13 34.52 -37.16 -21.81
C ILE A 13 33.47 -36.20 -21.28
N PHE A 14 32.20 -36.60 -21.31
CA PHE A 14 31.16 -35.96 -20.51
C PHE A 14 31.47 -36.25 -19.04
N VAL A 15 32.09 -35.29 -18.36
CA VAL A 15 32.09 -35.25 -16.89
C VAL A 15 30.67 -34.84 -16.48
N SER A 16 29.85 -35.84 -16.16
CA SER A 16 28.59 -35.61 -15.46
C SER A 16 28.93 -35.07 -14.07
N GLY A 17 28.88 -33.74 -13.92
CA GLY A 17 28.78 -33.13 -12.60
C GLY A 17 27.52 -33.69 -11.93
N LEU A 18 27.72 -34.43 -10.84
CA LEU A 18 26.65 -34.85 -9.95
C LEU A 18 26.05 -33.60 -9.29
N PHE A 19 25.12 -32.93 -9.96
CA PHE A 19 24.07 -32.24 -9.24
C PHE A 19 23.18 -33.34 -8.65
N GLY A 20 23.31 -33.59 -7.35
CA GLY A 20 22.40 -34.47 -6.65
C GLY A 20 20.98 -33.93 -6.81
N SER A 21 20.20 -34.50 -7.74
CA SER A 21 18.77 -34.29 -7.86
C SER A 21 18.08 -35.03 -6.72
N ASP A 22 18.37 -34.61 -5.50
CA ASP A 22 17.67 -35.05 -4.30
C ASP A 22 16.26 -34.46 -4.44
N VAL A 23 15.30 -35.28 -4.89
CA VAL A 23 13.93 -34.84 -5.13
C VAL A 23 13.42 -34.27 -3.80
N LEU A 24 13.25 -32.95 -3.75
CA LEU A 24 12.73 -32.28 -2.57
C LEU A 24 11.30 -32.78 -2.35
N THR A 25 11.00 -33.28 -1.16
CA THR A 25 9.68 -33.78 -0.78
C THR A 25 9.15 -33.07 0.47
N GLY A 26 7.83 -33.09 0.65
CA GLY A 26 7.16 -32.52 1.82
C GLY A 26 7.46 -31.03 2.04
N ASP A 27 7.56 -30.63 3.31
CA ASP A 27 7.79 -29.22 3.70
C ASP A 27 9.13 -28.66 3.20
N ARG A 28 10.13 -29.51 2.92
CA ARG A 28 11.40 -29.07 2.33
C ARG A 28 11.22 -28.57 0.90
N ARG A 29 10.39 -29.25 0.09
CA ARG A 29 9.99 -28.76 -1.24
C ARG A 29 9.21 -27.46 -1.11
N THR A 30 8.20 -27.46 -0.25
CA THR A 30 7.32 -26.31 -0.06
C THR A 30 8.09 -25.07 0.39
N ALA A 31 9.10 -25.21 1.25
CA ALA A 31 9.94 -24.10 1.69
C ALA A 31 10.68 -23.45 0.52
N CYS A 32 11.24 -24.23 -0.41
CA CYS A 32 11.89 -23.69 -1.60
C CYS A 32 10.89 -23.03 -2.56
N GLU A 33 9.71 -23.63 -2.74
CA GLU A 33 8.63 -23.04 -3.54
C GLU A 33 8.19 -21.69 -2.96
N VAL A 34 8.12 -21.54 -1.63
CA VAL A 34 7.80 -20.27 -0.98
C VAL A 34 8.84 -19.19 -1.28
N LEU A 35 10.14 -19.52 -1.21
CA LEU A 35 11.20 -18.57 -1.55
C LEU A 35 11.05 -18.06 -2.98
N LEU A 36 10.77 -18.96 -3.94
CA LEU A 36 10.57 -18.59 -5.34
C LEU A 36 9.25 -17.85 -5.59
N CYS A 37 8.18 -18.20 -4.87
CA CYS A 37 6.89 -17.54 -5.04
C CYS A 37 6.85 -16.14 -4.42
N LEU A 38 7.69 -15.88 -3.42
CA LEU A 38 7.82 -14.56 -2.79
C LEU A 38 8.93 -13.72 -3.43
N SER A 39 9.76 -14.27 -4.31
CA SER A 39 10.72 -13.51 -5.10
C SER A 39 10.05 -12.75 -6.23
N SER A 40 8.98 -13.31 -6.80
CA SER A 40 8.31 -12.71 -7.95
C SER A 40 7.07 -11.87 -7.60
N GLY A 41 6.90 -10.76 -8.33
CA GLY A 41 5.69 -9.94 -8.33
C GLY A 41 4.52 -10.59 -9.08
N THR A 42 4.82 -11.54 -9.97
CA THR A 42 3.82 -12.36 -10.64
C THR A 42 3.77 -13.74 -9.99
N ARG A 43 2.60 -14.11 -9.46
CA ARG A 43 2.42 -15.39 -8.76
C ARG A 43 1.41 -16.24 -9.53
N PRO A 44 1.86 -17.28 -10.23
CA PRO A 44 0.95 -18.17 -10.92
C PRO A 44 0.23 -19.06 -9.89
N ALA A 45 -0.81 -19.79 -10.32
CA ALA A 45 -1.69 -20.50 -9.40
C ALA A 45 -0.97 -21.58 -8.57
N GLU A 46 0.14 -22.09 -9.06
CA GLU A 46 1.04 -23.05 -8.42
C GLU A 46 1.66 -22.50 -7.14
N CYS A 47 1.74 -21.17 -6.99
CA CYS A 47 2.20 -20.54 -5.76
C CYS A 47 1.16 -20.56 -4.64
N ASN A 48 -0.12 -20.81 -4.93
CA ASN A 48 -1.17 -20.74 -3.91
C ASN A 48 -0.99 -21.79 -2.80
N PRO A 49 -0.78 -23.09 -3.10
CA PRO A 49 -0.56 -24.09 -2.05
C PRO A 49 0.67 -23.84 -1.17
N PRO A 50 1.88 -23.56 -1.70
CA PRO A 50 3.06 -23.35 -0.85
C PRO A 50 2.94 -22.09 0.00
N LEU A 51 2.40 -20.99 -0.55
CA LEU A 51 2.15 -19.78 0.22
C LEU A 51 1.08 -20.00 1.30
N ALA A 52 -0.02 -20.70 0.98
CA ALA A 52 -1.03 -21.04 1.98
C ALA A 52 -0.43 -21.84 3.14
N ARG A 53 0.44 -22.82 2.86
CA ARG A 53 1.18 -23.56 3.89
C ARG A 53 2.02 -22.62 4.73
N PHE A 54 2.84 -21.76 4.13
CA PHE A 54 3.70 -20.83 4.86
C PHE A 54 2.93 -19.84 5.74
N PHE A 55 1.90 -19.20 5.20
CA PHE A 55 1.10 -18.23 5.95
C PHE A 55 0.19 -18.89 7.00
N SER A 56 -0.13 -20.18 6.86
CA SER A 56 -0.82 -20.95 7.91
C SER A 56 0.04 -21.20 9.16
N ILE A 57 1.37 -21.07 9.06
CA ILE A 57 2.28 -21.11 10.20
C ILE A 57 2.04 -19.83 11.01
N LYS A 58 1.17 -19.94 12.01
CA LYS A 58 0.78 -18.84 12.88
C LYS A 58 0.53 -19.36 14.29
N PHE A 59 1.21 -18.75 15.26
CA PHE A 59 1.04 -19.01 16.68
C PHE A 59 0.41 -17.79 17.37
N LYS A 60 -0.12 -18.01 18.58
CA LYS A 60 -0.65 -16.93 19.43
C LYS A 60 0.38 -15.83 19.74
N LYS A 61 1.67 -16.19 19.78
CA LYS A 61 2.78 -15.30 20.13
C LYS A 61 3.57 -14.94 18.86
N PRO A 62 3.69 -13.66 18.46
CA PRO A 62 4.33 -13.25 17.20
C PRO A 62 5.75 -13.76 17.05
N TRP A 63 6.56 -13.71 18.12
CA TRP A 63 7.93 -14.21 18.09
C TRP A 63 8.02 -15.73 17.87
N LYS A 64 7.00 -16.51 18.29
CA LYS A 64 6.92 -17.95 17.98
C LYS A 64 6.58 -18.18 16.52
N THR A 65 5.70 -17.37 15.94
CA THR A 65 5.40 -17.38 14.50
C THR A 65 6.65 -17.08 13.69
N LEU A 66 7.37 -16.01 14.04
CA LEU A 66 8.61 -15.62 13.39
C LEU A 66 9.63 -16.75 13.45
N GLN A 67 9.88 -17.33 14.63
CA GLN A 67 10.80 -18.44 14.79
C GLN A 67 10.40 -19.66 13.94
N ALA A 68 9.13 -20.07 13.98
CA ALA A 68 8.67 -21.22 13.22
C ALA A 68 8.75 -21.00 11.70
N ARG A 69 8.50 -19.76 11.22
CA ARG A 69 8.65 -19.41 9.81
C ARG A 69 10.11 -19.40 9.38
N ARG A 70 11.02 -18.87 10.21
CA ARG A 70 12.48 -18.99 9.99
C ARG A 70 12.88 -20.46 9.85
N ASP A 71 12.45 -21.29 10.79
CA ASP A 71 12.80 -22.71 10.80
C ASP A 71 12.19 -23.47 9.61
N PHE A 72 10.99 -23.09 9.15
CA PHE A 72 10.42 -23.60 7.91
C PHE A 72 11.24 -23.21 6.68
N LEU A 73 11.63 -21.94 6.53
CA LEU A 73 12.43 -21.47 5.39
C LEU A 73 13.85 -22.04 5.37
N LYS A 74 14.39 -22.44 6.52
CA LYS A 74 15.66 -23.17 6.63
C LYS A 74 15.60 -24.58 6.05
N LEU A 75 14.41 -25.18 5.90
CA LEU A 75 14.27 -26.50 5.27
C LEU A 75 14.69 -26.49 3.81
N CYS A 76 14.64 -25.33 3.15
CA CYS A 76 15.16 -25.19 1.79
C CYS A 76 16.70 -25.13 1.80
N PRO A 77 17.40 -26.10 1.18
CA PRO A 77 18.85 -26.10 1.09
C PRO A 77 19.29 -25.02 0.09
N THR A 78 19.66 -23.86 0.61
CA THR A 78 20.15 -22.72 -0.20
C THR A 78 21.60 -22.38 0.11
N ASP A 79 22.25 -23.18 0.95
CA ASP A 79 23.66 -23.03 1.27
C ASP A 79 24.47 -23.49 0.05
N THR A 80 25.27 -22.57 -0.47
CA THR A 80 26.10 -22.79 -1.66
C THR A 80 27.57 -23.02 -1.30
N GLY A 81 27.93 -22.89 -0.01
CA GLY A 81 29.30 -22.83 0.47
C GLY A 81 29.99 -21.48 0.29
N ASP A 82 29.33 -20.50 -0.37
CA ASP A 82 29.79 -19.12 -0.42
C ASP A 82 29.17 -18.31 0.72
N THR A 83 30.02 -17.98 1.70
CA THR A 83 29.58 -17.27 2.90
C THR A 83 28.92 -15.92 2.62
N ALA A 84 29.25 -15.22 1.53
CA ALA A 84 28.61 -13.94 1.20
C ALA A 84 27.18 -14.15 0.65
N GLU A 85 27.01 -15.08 -0.30
CA GLU A 85 25.69 -15.40 -0.86
C GLU A 85 24.76 -16.05 0.18
N ASP A 86 25.33 -16.88 1.06
CA ASP A 86 24.60 -17.52 2.15
C ASP A 86 24.08 -16.49 3.16
N LEU A 87 24.87 -15.45 3.46
CA LEU A 87 24.45 -14.33 4.32
C LEU A 87 23.29 -13.55 3.70
N VAL A 88 23.37 -13.24 2.40
CA VAL A 88 22.28 -12.58 1.66
C VAL A 88 21.02 -13.44 1.68
N MET A 89 21.15 -14.74 1.43
CA MET A 89 20.00 -15.63 1.41
C MET A 89 19.38 -15.77 2.81
N SER A 90 20.21 -15.74 3.85
CA SER A 90 19.74 -15.69 5.23
C SER A 90 18.96 -14.40 5.52
N ASP A 91 19.44 -13.24 5.03
CA ASP A 91 18.72 -11.97 5.15
C ASP A 91 17.36 -12.01 4.43
N TYR A 92 17.33 -12.57 3.21
CA TYR A 92 16.08 -12.76 2.48
C TYR A 92 15.07 -13.59 3.27
N LYS A 93 15.50 -14.75 3.78
CA LYS A 93 14.66 -15.63 4.61
C LYS A 93 14.15 -14.91 5.86
N GLU A 94 14.97 -14.04 6.46
CA GLU A 94 14.59 -13.24 7.62
C GLU A 94 13.50 -12.22 7.28
N ILE A 95 13.64 -11.49 6.16
CA ILE A 95 12.63 -10.56 5.66
C ILE A 95 11.31 -11.30 5.43
N LEU A 96 11.35 -12.45 4.75
CA LEU A 96 10.17 -13.26 4.45
C LEU A 96 9.49 -13.82 5.71
N ALA A 97 10.24 -14.19 6.73
CA ALA A 97 9.68 -14.72 7.97
C ALA A 97 8.80 -13.68 8.71
N ASN A 98 9.12 -12.39 8.55
CA ASN A 98 8.35 -11.26 9.09
C ASN A 98 7.15 -10.87 8.19
N TYR A 99 7.02 -11.46 7.00
CA TYR A 99 5.97 -11.13 6.05
C TYR A 99 4.64 -11.77 6.45
N GLU A 100 3.60 -10.99 6.75
CA GLU A 100 2.34 -11.55 7.25
C GLU A 100 1.35 -11.92 6.15
N ASP A 101 1.40 -11.25 5.00
CA ASP A 101 0.53 -11.47 3.85
C ASP A 101 1.31 -11.24 2.53
N PRO A 102 1.16 -12.09 1.50
CA PRO A 102 1.93 -12.00 0.25
C PRO A 102 1.70 -10.71 -0.54
N ASN A 103 0.69 -9.93 -0.18
CA ASN A 103 0.31 -8.71 -0.83
C ASN A 103 0.61 -7.45 0.00
N GLN A 104 1.26 -7.54 1.18
CA GLN A 104 1.43 -6.36 2.05
C GLN A 104 2.20 -5.21 1.39
N CYS A 105 3.06 -5.53 0.42
CA CYS A 105 3.87 -4.55 -0.31
C CYS A 105 3.26 -4.15 -1.66
N THR A 106 1.99 -4.50 -1.91
CA THR A 106 1.30 -4.20 -3.17
C THR A 106 0.40 -2.97 -3.02
N PRO A 107 0.18 -2.17 -4.09
CA PRO A 107 -0.72 -1.04 -4.06
C PRO A 107 -2.12 -1.33 -3.51
N PRO A 108 -2.80 -2.45 -3.87
CA PRO A 108 -4.10 -2.77 -3.28
C PRO A 108 -4.08 -2.89 -1.75
N TYR A 109 -3.03 -3.45 -1.16
CA TYR A 109 -2.90 -3.53 0.30
C TYR A 109 -2.56 -2.18 0.92
N LEU A 110 -1.59 -1.47 0.34
CA LEU A 110 -1.12 -0.18 0.83
C LEU A 110 -2.23 0.88 0.80
N ASN A 111 -3.10 0.87 -0.21
CA ASN A 111 -4.28 1.73 -0.31
C ASN A 111 -5.38 1.45 0.72
N ARG A 112 -5.26 0.38 1.52
CA ARG A 112 -6.15 0.12 2.66
C ARG A 112 -5.54 0.53 3.99
N GLN A 113 -4.25 0.90 4.01
CA GLN A 113 -3.57 1.30 5.22
C GLN A 113 -3.88 2.76 5.50
N LEU A 114 -4.72 3.00 6.51
CA LEU A 114 -5.07 4.35 6.93
C LEU A 114 -4.10 4.86 8.00
N GLN A 115 -3.82 6.16 7.93
CA GLN A 115 -3.09 6.88 8.96
C GLN A 115 -4.00 7.96 9.55
N ASN A 116 -4.08 8.00 10.88
CA ASN A 116 -4.74 9.06 11.61
C ASN A 116 -3.76 10.20 11.91
N GLY A 117 -4.24 11.43 11.94
CA GLY A 117 -3.44 12.60 12.24
C GLY A 117 -4.30 13.81 12.53
N ARG A 118 -3.67 14.98 12.52
CA ARG A 118 -4.36 16.26 12.74
C ARG A 118 -4.77 16.87 11.41
N VAL A 119 -6.03 17.30 11.31
CA VAL A 119 -6.54 18.06 10.17
C VAL A 119 -7.03 19.42 10.64
N SER A 120 -6.67 20.46 9.90
CA SER A 120 -7.25 21.80 10.09
C SER A 120 -8.43 21.96 9.12
N TYR A 121 -9.50 22.59 9.60
CA TYR A 121 -10.66 22.94 8.78
C TYR A 121 -11.00 24.41 8.95
N SER A 122 -11.74 24.96 7.98
CA SER A 122 -12.11 26.38 7.99
C SER A 122 -13.13 26.67 9.10
N LEU A 123 -12.84 27.70 9.90
CA LEU A 123 -13.74 28.28 10.90
C LEU A 123 -15.04 28.78 10.25
N ASN A 124 -16.15 28.70 10.99
CA ASN A 124 -17.47 29.26 10.61
C ASN A 124 -18.05 28.69 9.31
N ASN A 125 -17.75 27.43 9.02
CA ASN A 125 -18.27 26.72 7.86
C ASN A 125 -19.44 25.83 8.30
N LYS A 126 -20.66 26.14 7.85
CA LYS A 126 -21.88 25.41 8.25
C LYS A 126 -21.85 23.93 7.85
N TYR A 127 -21.08 23.54 6.83
CA TYR A 127 -20.92 22.14 6.45
C TYR A 127 -20.30 21.32 7.58
N TYR A 128 -19.23 21.79 8.19
CA TYR A 128 -18.57 21.09 9.29
C TYR A 128 -19.39 21.19 10.58
N GLU A 129 -20.00 22.35 10.88
CA GLU A 129 -20.85 22.51 12.07
C GLU A 129 -22.04 21.52 12.06
N LYS A 130 -22.72 21.34 10.91
CA LYS A 130 -23.84 20.40 10.77
C LYS A 130 -23.46 18.94 11.01
N GLN A 131 -22.18 18.60 10.92
CA GLN A 131 -21.65 17.26 11.14
C GLN A 131 -21.13 17.06 12.57
N GLY A 132 -21.26 18.07 13.44
CA GLY A 132 -20.86 18.00 14.84
C GLY A 132 -19.41 18.39 15.10
N TYR A 133 -18.69 18.91 14.11
CA TYR A 133 -17.37 19.51 14.34
C TYR A 133 -17.52 20.77 15.19
N LYS A 134 -16.84 20.77 16.35
CA LYS A 134 -16.90 21.88 17.30
C LYS A 134 -15.73 22.83 17.09
N ASN A 135 -16.04 24.12 17.03
CA ASN A 135 -15.04 25.18 17.12
C ASN A 135 -14.17 24.94 18.37
N ASN A 136 -12.91 24.60 18.16
CA ASN A 136 -11.92 24.52 19.22
C ASN A 136 -10.85 25.59 18.98
N ILE A 137 -10.07 25.92 20.01
CA ILE A 137 -9.11 27.05 19.99
C ILE A 137 -8.18 27.02 18.76
N ASN A 138 -7.91 25.84 18.20
CA ASN A 138 -7.00 25.67 17.07
C ASN A 138 -7.67 25.19 15.77
N ASN A 139 -8.97 24.87 15.77
CA ASN A 139 -9.72 24.25 14.67
C ASN A 139 -9.05 23.01 14.09
N ILE A 140 -8.58 22.16 15.00
CA ILE A 140 -7.91 20.90 14.67
C ILE A 140 -8.80 19.74 15.09
N ASP A 141 -9.01 18.78 14.21
CA ASP A 141 -9.65 17.49 14.53
C ASP A 141 -8.75 16.31 14.14
N ASN A 142 -9.19 15.11 14.49
CA ASN A 142 -8.66 13.86 13.99
C ASN A 142 -9.05 13.70 12.51
N GLY A 143 -8.04 13.74 11.66
CA GLY A 143 -8.15 13.44 10.25
C GLY A 143 -7.61 12.06 9.90
N VAL A 144 -7.93 11.63 8.69
CA VAL A 144 -7.52 10.35 8.11
C VAL A 144 -6.97 10.55 6.71
N ARG A 145 -5.99 9.73 6.32
CA ARG A 145 -5.46 9.64 4.96
C ARG A 145 -4.99 8.22 4.67
N ILE A 146 -4.73 7.90 3.40
CA ILE A 146 -3.91 6.72 3.07
C ILE A 146 -2.50 6.95 3.58
N ASN A 147 -1.96 6.00 4.34
CA ASN A 147 -0.63 6.05 4.89
C ASN A 147 0.41 6.19 3.76
N PRO A 148 1.17 7.31 3.70
CA PRO A 148 2.21 7.51 2.69
C PRO A 148 3.49 6.74 3.01
N ASN A 149 3.59 6.17 4.21
CA ASN A 149 4.76 5.44 4.64
C ASN A 149 4.53 3.93 4.45
N MET A 150 5.14 3.39 3.41
CA MET A 150 5.24 1.94 3.24
C MET A 150 6.11 1.33 4.37
N PRO A 151 5.79 0.14 4.90
CA PRO A 151 6.62 -0.51 5.92
C PRO A 151 8.07 -0.70 5.48
N SER A 152 9.04 -0.53 6.40
CA SER A 152 10.48 -0.67 6.12
C SER A 152 10.84 -2.02 5.50
N PHE A 153 10.24 -3.11 5.98
CA PHE A 153 10.48 -4.44 5.45
C PHE A 153 10.07 -4.58 3.97
N CYS A 154 9.09 -3.81 3.49
CA CYS A 154 8.73 -3.82 2.07
C CYS A 154 9.82 -3.18 1.22
N TYR A 155 10.49 -2.12 1.69
CA TYR A 155 11.65 -1.57 1.00
C TYR A 155 12.81 -2.56 0.97
N ALA A 156 13.06 -3.26 2.09
CA ALA A 156 14.09 -4.29 2.14
C ALA A 156 13.76 -5.43 1.17
N LEU A 157 12.52 -5.93 1.19
CA LEU A 157 12.05 -6.99 0.32
C LEU A 157 12.16 -6.62 -1.16
N ILE A 158 11.61 -5.46 -1.57
CA ILE A 158 11.55 -5.04 -2.98
C ILE A 158 12.93 -4.77 -3.57
N ASN A 159 13.86 -4.22 -2.77
CA ASN A 159 15.22 -3.96 -3.22
C ASN A 159 16.16 -5.17 -3.01
N HIS A 160 15.64 -6.30 -2.52
CA HIS A 160 16.45 -7.48 -2.26
C HIS A 160 16.86 -8.13 -3.58
N GLN A 161 18.12 -8.57 -3.69
CA GLN A 161 18.69 -9.12 -4.94
C GLN A 161 18.01 -10.39 -5.45
N TYR A 162 17.34 -11.14 -4.56
CA TYR A 162 16.54 -12.30 -4.90
C TYR A 162 15.08 -11.96 -5.22
N THR A 163 14.74 -10.72 -5.57
CA THR A 163 13.36 -10.35 -5.89
C THR A 163 13.28 -9.53 -7.18
N ASP A 164 12.15 -9.64 -7.89
CA ASP A 164 11.85 -8.87 -9.12
C ASP A 164 10.71 -7.84 -8.91
N LEU A 165 10.44 -7.50 -7.65
CA LEU A 165 9.26 -6.73 -7.27
C LEU A 165 9.35 -5.28 -7.76
N LYS A 166 8.20 -4.74 -8.17
CA LYS A 166 8.10 -3.33 -8.54
C LYS A 166 7.85 -2.47 -7.30
N MET A 167 8.64 -1.41 -7.15
CA MET A 167 8.46 -0.41 -6.11
C MET A 167 7.19 0.41 -6.37
N PRO A 168 6.17 0.36 -5.50
CA PRO A 168 4.98 1.19 -5.66
C PRO A 168 5.30 2.66 -5.34
N LYS A 169 4.58 3.58 -6.00
CA LYS A 169 4.71 5.02 -5.82
C LYS A 169 3.47 5.60 -5.16
N TYR A 170 3.67 6.54 -4.25
CA TYR A 170 2.60 7.30 -3.62
C TYR A 170 2.35 8.61 -4.39
N ASN A 171 1.13 8.79 -4.89
CA ASN A 171 0.76 9.90 -5.79
C ASN A 171 -0.30 10.86 -5.20
N CYS A 172 -0.71 10.66 -3.94
CA CYS A 172 -1.62 11.58 -3.28
C CYS A 172 -0.89 12.78 -2.67
N SER A 173 -1.63 13.86 -2.39
CA SER A 173 -1.10 15.07 -1.74
C SER A 173 -0.51 14.83 -0.35
N GLY A 174 -0.92 13.76 0.33
CA GLY A 174 -0.59 13.51 1.72
C GLY A 174 -1.38 14.38 2.70
N GLU A 175 -2.35 15.18 2.27
CA GLU A 175 -3.20 15.94 3.20
C GLU A 175 -4.07 15.00 4.04
N PHE A 176 -4.33 15.39 5.28
CA PHE A 176 -5.34 14.73 6.11
C PHE A 176 -6.73 15.26 5.76
N TYR A 177 -7.71 14.37 5.74
CA TYR A 177 -9.11 14.69 5.51
C TYR A 177 -9.90 14.50 6.79
N THR A 178 -10.93 15.30 7.02
CA THR A 178 -11.88 15.03 8.09
C THR A 178 -12.56 13.68 7.86
N GLN A 179 -13.08 13.03 8.91
CA GLN A 179 -13.78 11.76 8.79
C GLN A 179 -14.94 11.83 7.79
N THR A 180 -15.68 12.93 7.77
CA THR A 180 -16.78 13.10 6.83
C THR A 180 -16.30 13.32 5.41
N ASP A 181 -15.28 14.16 5.20
CA ASP A 181 -14.70 14.35 3.86
C ASP A 181 -14.20 13.01 3.32
N TRP A 182 -13.53 12.23 4.18
CA TRP A 182 -13.09 10.88 3.86
C TRP A 182 -14.25 9.97 3.46
N GLN A 183 -15.35 9.93 4.21
CA GLN A 183 -16.51 9.10 3.86
C GLN A 183 -17.12 9.52 2.52
N ASN A 184 -17.27 10.83 2.31
CA ASN A 184 -17.85 11.43 1.11
C ASN A 184 -16.96 11.28 -0.14
N GLY A 185 -15.63 11.19 0.04
CA GLY A 185 -14.65 11.18 -1.05
C GLY A 185 -14.45 12.54 -1.70
N TYR A 186 -14.85 13.61 -1.01
CA TYR A 186 -14.62 14.99 -1.41
C TYR A 186 -14.61 15.88 -0.17
N ARG A 187 -13.96 17.03 -0.29
CA ARG A 187 -14.07 18.15 0.66
C ARG A 187 -14.79 19.31 0.02
N LEU A 188 -15.31 20.22 0.83
CA LEU A 188 -15.90 21.46 0.36
C LEU A 188 -14.95 22.64 0.58
N ASN A 189 -14.74 23.43 -0.46
CA ASN A 189 -14.02 24.69 -0.38
C ASN A 189 -15.01 25.85 -0.45
N LEU A 190 -15.02 26.73 0.56
CA LEU A 190 -15.95 27.86 0.62
C LEU A 190 -15.53 28.93 -0.40
N LEU A 191 -16.43 29.29 -1.30
CA LEU A 191 -16.21 30.32 -2.33
C LEU A 191 -16.81 31.68 -1.95
N GLY A 192 -17.82 31.68 -1.08
CA GLY A 192 -18.46 32.90 -0.63
C GLY A 192 -19.78 32.66 0.08
N ILE A 193 -20.35 33.76 0.60
CA ILE A 193 -21.57 33.76 1.41
C ILE A 193 -22.51 34.82 0.84
N GLY A 194 -23.77 34.45 0.61
CA GLY A 194 -24.87 35.36 0.25
C GLY A 194 -25.87 35.47 1.39
N SER A 195 -26.60 36.59 1.45
CA SER A 195 -27.62 36.85 2.48
C SER A 195 -28.86 37.48 1.88
N SER A 196 -30.03 37.01 2.31
CA SER A 196 -31.32 37.61 1.97
C SER A 196 -31.53 39.01 2.57
N HIS A 197 -30.72 39.41 3.55
CA HIS A 197 -30.79 40.72 4.20
C HIS A 197 -30.10 41.82 3.37
N PHE A 198 -29.01 41.50 2.66
CA PHE A 198 -28.21 42.50 1.95
C PHE A 198 -28.36 42.35 0.43
N ILE A 199 -27.67 41.38 -0.15
CA ILE A 199 -27.72 41.02 -1.56
C ILE A 199 -27.54 39.50 -1.64
N ASN A 200 -28.49 38.81 -2.26
CA ASN A 200 -28.36 37.39 -2.55
C ASN A 200 -27.70 37.20 -3.93
N SER A 201 -26.40 37.45 -4.00
CA SER A 201 -25.62 37.23 -5.21
C SER A 201 -24.75 35.99 -5.06
N GLU A 202 -24.90 35.03 -5.97
CA GLU A 202 -24.00 33.89 -6.07
C GLU A 202 -22.60 34.40 -6.50
N PRO A 203 -21.50 33.96 -5.84
CA PRO A 203 -20.15 34.32 -6.26
C PRO A 203 -19.89 33.88 -7.71
N SER A 204 -19.23 34.72 -8.52
CA SER A 204 -18.88 34.36 -9.91
C SER A 204 -18.06 33.07 -10.00
N ALA A 205 -17.19 32.83 -9.01
CA ALA A 205 -16.44 31.58 -8.89
C ALA A 205 -17.36 30.35 -8.74
N TYR A 206 -18.52 30.49 -8.08
CA TYR A 206 -19.50 29.42 -7.95
C TYR A 206 -20.35 29.26 -9.20
N THR A 207 -20.81 30.36 -9.82
CA THR A 207 -21.66 30.30 -11.01
C THR A 207 -20.95 29.64 -12.19
N ASN A 208 -19.64 29.88 -12.31
CA ASN A 208 -18.78 29.32 -13.36
C ASN A 208 -18.41 27.83 -13.17
N LEU A 209 -18.70 27.22 -12.01
CA LEU A 209 -18.40 25.80 -11.80
C LEU A 209 -19.32 24.88 -12.62
N PRO A 210 -18.87 23.67 -12.96
CA PRO A 210 -19.75 22.59 -13.39
C PRO A 210 -20.78 22.24 -12.31
N ASN A 211 -21.99 21.85 -12.71
CA ASN A 211 -23.07 21.52 -11.75
C ASN A 211 -22.71 20.39 -10.78
N ASN A 212 -21.88 19.42 -11.20
CA ASN A 212 -21.39 18.32 -10.36
C ASN A 212 -20.28 18.73 -9.37
N GLU A 213 -19.79 19.97 -9.46
CA GLU A 213 -18.82 20.56 -8.53
C GLU A 213 -19.43 21.62 -7.63
N LYS A 214 -20.72 21.93 -7.79
CA LYS A 214 -21.43 22.92 -6.97
C LYS A 214 -22.05 22.27 -5.75
N HIS A 215 -21.84 22.89 -4.60
CA HIS A 215 -22.63 22.60 -3.40
C HIS A 215 -23.03 23.91 -2.71
N LYS A 216 -24.24 23.98 -2.15
CA LYS A 216 -24.65 25.14 -1.36
C LYS A 216 -25.42 24.73 -0.13
N ILE A 217 -25.21 25.47 0.96
CA ILE A 217 -25.88 25.25 2.23
C ILE A 217 -26.61 26.52 2.59
N THR A 218 -27.93 26.43 2.79
CA THR A 218 -28.74 27.55 3.28
C THR A 218 -29.18 27.27 4.71
N TYR A 219 -29.16 28.29 5.56
CA TYR A 219 -29.61 28.22 6.94
C TYR A 219 -30.26 29.54 7.37
N HIS A 220 -31.16 29.45 8.34
CA HIS A 220 -31.83 30.59 8.95
C HIS A 220 -30.96 31.14 10.09
N VAL A 221 -30.91 32.47 10.19
CA VAL A 221 -30.28 33.19 11.29
C VAL A 221 -31.35 34.01 11.99
N ASP A 222 -31.62 33.67 13.25
CA ASP A 222 -32.54 34.42 14.10
C ASP A 222 -31.85 35.69 14.62
N ASN A 223 -32.43 36.85 14.31
CA ASN A 223 -32.07 38.11 14.93
C ASN A 223 -33.30 38.67 15.65
N ASN A 224 -33.09 39.42 16.75
CA ASN A 224 -34.14 39.99 17.61
C ASN A 224 -35.18 40.92 16.92
N HIS A 225 -35.06 41.18 15.61
CA HIS A 225 -35.90 42.11 14.87
C HIS A 225 -36.61 41.45 13.67
N ALA A 226 -35.91 40.62 12.90
CA ALA A 226 -36.44 39.77 11.84
C ALA A 226 -35.37 38.73 11.47
N GLY A 227 -35.75 37.46 11.32
CA GLY A 227 -34.85 36.41 10.86
C GLY A 227 -34.49 36.59 9.38
N TYR A 228 -33.35 36.06 8.97
CA TYR A 228 -32.90 36.10 7.58
C TYR A 228 -32.19 34.80 7.19
N TYR A 229 -32.20 34.49 5.90
CA TYR A 229 -31.47 33.34 5.35
C TYR A 229 -30.07 33.74 4.88
N VAL A 230 -29.11 32.87 5.19
CA VAL A 230 -27.73 32.91 4.70
C VAL A 230 -27.50 31.68 3.83
N THR A 231 -26.84 31.87 2.70
CA THR A 231 -26.44 30.79 1.78
C THR A 231 -24.93 30.81 1.62
N GLU A 232 -24.28 29.70 1.95
CA GLU A 232 -22.87 29.45 1.69
C GLU A 232 -22.71 28.68 0.38
N TYR A 233 -21.77 29.10 -0.44
CA TYR A 233 -21.49 28.54 -1.77
C TYR A 233 -20.13 27.84 -1.76
N TYR A 234 -20.12 26.57 -2.16
CA TYR A 234 -18.96 25.69 -2.08
C TYR A 234 -18.58 25.10 -3.43
N GLN A 235 -17.29 24.91 -3.62
CA GLN A 235 -16.72 23.99 -4.61
C GLN A 235 -16.52 22.61 -3.98
N ILE A 236 -16.98 21.57 -4.67
CA ILE A 236 -16.69 20.18 -4.34
C ILE A 236 -15.30 19.84 -4.88
N ILE A 237 -14.34 19.57 -4.01
CA ILE A 237 -13.00 19.13 -4.37
C ILE A 237 -12.89 17.64 -4.06
N ARG A 238 -12.94 16.80 -5.10
CA ARG A 238 -12.73 15.35 -4.99
C ARG A 238 -11.26 15.04 -4.79
N PHE A 239 -10.99 14.00 -4.02
CA PHE A 239 -9.63 13.50 -3.84
C PHE A 239 -9.58 11.99 -4.07
N ASN A 240 -8.42 11.50 -4.47
CA ASN A 240 -8.21 10.10 -4.77
C ASN A 240 -8.01 9.29 -3.46
N LYS A 241 -8.60 8.10 -3.40
CA LYS A 241 -8.39 7.11 -2.33
C LYS A 241 -7.47 5.97 -2.75
N THR A 242 -7.01 5.99 -4.00
CA THR A 242 -6.01 5.11 -4.58
C THR A 242 -4.71 5.91 -4.73
N CYS A 243 -3.94 5.96 -3.64
CA CYS A 243 -2.71 6.74 -3.54
C CYS A 243 -1.47 5.97 -3.97
N TRP A 244 -1.42 4.67 -3.73
CA TRP A 244 -0.36 3.78 -4.17
C TRP A 244 -0.70 3.21 -5.55
N SER A 245 0.27 3.20 -6.46
CA SER A 245 0.21 2.50 -7.76
C SER A 245 1.60 1.98 -8.16
N TYR A 246 1.67 1.14 -9.19
CA TYR A 246 2.92 0.85 -9.89
C TYR A 246 3.24 1.93 -10.92
#